data_AF-A0A101ISH3-F1
#
_entry.id   AF-A0A101ISH3-F1
#
_cell.length_a   1.000
_cell.length_b   1.000
_cell.length_c   1.000
_cell.angle_alpha   90.00
_cell.angle_beta   90.00
_cell.angle_gamma   90.00
#
_symmetry.space_group_name_H-M   'P 1'
#
loop_
_entity.id
_entity.type
_entity.pdbx_description
1 polymer ?
#
loop_
_entity_poly.entity_id
_entity_poly.type
_entity_poly.pdbx_seq_one_letter_code
_entity_poly.pdbx_strand_id
1 'polypeptide(L)' 'MGRLRGIKGHEAVRAVVRAGGVMRQGKGDHVNIKMPSGAIITLP' A
#
# COMPACT_ATOMS: atom_id res chain seq x y z
N MET A 1 -18.31 9.11 -5.02
CA MET A 1 -17.03 8.36 -5.04
C MET A 1 -15.98 9.16 -4.28
N GLY A 2 -15.86 8.93 -2.96
CA GLY A 2 -14.89 9.62 -2.12
C GLY A 2 -13.49 9.09 -2.41
N ARG A 3 -12.68 9.85 -3.17
CA ARG A 3 -11.23 9.61 -3.23
C ARG A 3 -10.70 9.78 -1.80
N LEU A 4 -9.80 8.89 -1.38
CA LEU A 4 -9.09 8.89 -0.08
C LEU A 4 -8.17 10.12 0.07
N ARG A 5 -8.69 11.34 -0.17
CA ARG A 5 -8.02 12.63 -0.06
C ARG A 5 -7.88 12.95 1.42
N GLY A 6 -6.84 12.40 2.05
CA GLY A 6 -6.54 12.68 3.46
C GLY A 6 -5.78 11.58 4.16
N ILE A 7 -5.81 10.34 3.65
CA ILE A 7 -4.97 9.27 4.18
C ILE A 7 -3.55 9.51 3.67
N LYS A 8 -2.62 9.81 4.57
CA LYS A 8 -1.20 9.92 4.20
C LYS A 8 -0.77 8.57 3.65
N GLY A 9 0.01 8.52 2.56
CA GLY A 9 0.46 7.26 1.94
C GLY A 9 1.03 6.28 2.98
N HIS A 10 1.75 6.80 3.97
CA HIS A 10 2.25 6.06 5.13
C HIS A 10 1.18 5.33 5.96
N GLU A 11 -0.01 5.92 6.17
CA GLU A 11 -1.10 5.28 6.92
C GLU A 11 -1.74 4.17 6.10
N ALA A 12 -1.89 4.39 4.79
CA ALA A 12 -2.34 3.34 3.87
C ALA A 12 -1.36 2.16 3.85
N VAL A 13 -0.05 2.43 3.79
CA VAL A 13 0.99 1.39 3.87
C VAL A 13 0.88 0.61 5.18
N ARG A 14 0.75 1.30 6.31
CA ARG A 14 0.59 0.64 7.63
C ARG A 14 -0.65 -0.23 7.70
N ALA A 15 -1.77 0.23 7.15
CA ALA A 15 -3.02 -0.54 7.14
C ALA A 15 -2.89 -1.83 6.32
N VAL A 16 -2.28 -1.74 5.13
CA VAL A 16 -2.10 -2.89 4.25
C VAL A 16 -1.11 -3.90 4.84
N VAL A 17 -0.03 -3.43 5.46
CA VAL A 17 0.93 -4.33 6.15
C VAL A 17 0.29 -5.02 7.35
N ARG A 18 -0.52 -4.30 8.15
CA ARG A 18 -1.29 -4.89 9.26
C ARG A 18 -2.29 -5.95 8.78
N ALA A 19 -2.82 -5.82 7.57
CA ALA A 19 -3.69 -6.81 6.95
C ALA A 19 -2.94 -8.03 6.40
N GLY A 20 -1.63 -8.17 6.67
CA GLY A 20 -0.79 -9.28 6.21
C GLY A 20 -0.05 -9.01 4.89
N GLY A 21 -0.09 -7.78 4.38
CA GLY A 21 0.68 -7.38 3.21
C GLY A 21 2.18 -7.30 3.49
N VAL A 22 2.99 -7.75 2.52
CA VAL A 22 4.45 -7.68 2.58
C VAL A 22 4.95 -6.56 1.68
N MET A 23 5.63 -5.57 2.27
CA MET A 23 6.23 -4.47 1.50
C MET A 23 7.33 -4.99 0.58
N ARG A 24 7.38 -4.41 -0.62
CA ARG A 24 8.36 -4.63 -1.66
C ARG A 24 8.80 -3.27 -2.20
N GLN A 25 10.05 -3.22 -2.66
CA GLN A 25 10.58 -2.04 -3.31
C GLN A 25 9.73 -1.72 -4.55
N GLY A 26 9.12 -0.54 -4.57
CA GLY A 26 8.47 0.00 -5.76
C GLY A 26 9.46 0.81 -6.59
N LYS A 27 8.95 1.59 -7.54
CA LYS A 27 9.74 2.44 -8.43
C LYS A 27 9.53 3.91 -8.08
N GLY A 28 10.63 4.67 -7.95
CA GLY A 28 10.56 6.07 -7.52
C GLY A 28 10.07 6.17 -6.08
N ASP A 29 9.16 7.11 -5.82
CA ASP A 29 8.57 7.33 -4.48
C ASP A 29 7.49 6.30 -4.10
N HIS A 30 7.16 5.37 -5.00
CA HIS A 30 6.10 4.39 -4.77
C HIS A 30 6.62 3.16 -4.01
N VAL A 31 5.73 2.56 -3.22
CA VAL A 31 5.92 1.26 -2.57
C VAL A 31 4.93 0.24 -3.12
N ASN A 32 5.40 -0.99 -3.32
CA ASN A 32 4.54 -2.11 -3.67
C ASN A 32 4.30 -2.96 -2.43
N ILE A 33 3.08 -3.48 -2.26
CA ILE A 33 2.74 -4.38 -1.16
C ILE A 33 2.09 -5.62 -1.75
N LYS A 34 2.70 -6.79 -1.52
CA LYS A 34 2.17 -8.08 -1.95
C LYS A 34 1.26 -8.63 -0.86
N MET A 35 0.00 -8.84 -1.20
CA MET A 35 -0.99 -9.45 -0.31
C MET A 35 -0.86 -10.98 -0.31
N PRO A 36 -1.30 -11.65 0.77
CA PRO A 36 -1.35 -13.11 0.83
C PRO A 36 -2.29 -13.72 -0.23
N SER A 37 -3.29 -12.97 -0.69
CA SER A 37 -4.13 -13.35 -1.83
C SER A 37 -3.41 -13.36 -3.18
N GLY A 38 -2.17 -12.86 -3.23
CA GLY A 38 -1.39 -12.69 -4.47
C GLY A 38 -1.57 -11.33 -5.12
N ALA A 39 -2.53 -10.51 -4.69
CA ALA A 39 -2.72 -9.15 -5.19
C ALA A 39 -1.52 -8.26 -4.87
N ILE A 40 -1.23 -7.30 -5.76
CA ILE A 40 -0.17 -6.30 -5.57
C ILE A 40 -0.83 -4.93 -5.48
N ILE A 41 -0.57 -4.22 -4.38
CA ILE A 41 -1.06 -2.86 -4.14
C ILE A 41 0.13 -1.91 -4.28
N THR A 42 0.03 -0.92 -5.17
CA THR A 42 1.03 0.14 -5.31
C THR A 42 0.50 1.41 -4.66
N LEU A 43 1.28 1.99 -3.76
CA LEU A 43 0.98 3.23 -3.06
C LEU A 43 2.10 4.25 -3.35
N PRO A 44 1.79 5.54 -3.57
CA PRO A 44 2.77 6.62 -3.59
C PRO A 44 3.25 6.98 -2.18
#